data_AF-A0A5A7RPC6-F1
#
_entry.id   AF-A0A5A7RPC6-F1
#
_cell.length_a   1.000
_cell.length_b   1.000
_cell.length_c   1.000
_cell.angle_alpha   90.00
_cell.angle_beta   90.00
_cell.angle_gamma   90.00
#
_symmetry.space_group_name_H-M   'P 1'
#
loop_
_entity.id
_entity.type
_entity.pdbx_description
1 polymer ?
#
loop_
_entity_poly.entity_id
_entity_poly.type
_entity_poly.pdbx_seq_one_letter_code
_entity_poly.pdbx_strand_id
1 'polypeptide(L)'
;MKFDLRCKFILSKELAGDSIDTFLKNFVDEANETILKKGAVGEGAKIVEWNAEGNEIEMRILSEGNIRSHEGAVRIRKALGAALGKKYKVGIREIVMVDYNISIDAEQEAVRDFSIPFAELKIDGKEIQMRIRDRGEEFVSENYVDRMINLVREKIKAQYYEGKKEYWELIWKSEEKEPVWDKDPSEEMQKLGWLVPGSTKGKWFYRPPAAAIMKAMERIAVEEVVKPLGFLEVIEPMHVSLDTWLKTGHLEGMPGEIYYISEPLTRDERQWEHFIDLVKITKEVPEEELKKNIKPPKAGVCYAQCPNIYFSFSGKTISESSLPVLVFERTVPSDRYESGGRHGIERVDEFHRIEIVYIGTKEQLLELREKLIERYKHVFNNILELEWRMAQVTPFYMQQAGIAGHEEELSKGTIDFEAWLPYRGDRSKEWLEFQNISIVGDKYTRAFNIKGQRSQLWSGCSGVGLERWVVAFLSQKGIDPEKWPPGFKKYLPQLPPMPEFL
;
A
#
# COMPACT_ATOMS: atom_id res chain seq x y z
N MET A 1 -0.38 -0.58 30.43
CA MET A 1 -0.39 -1.94 29.85
C MET A 1 0.41 -2.86 30.76
N LYS A 2 -0.05 -4.10 30.93
CA LYS A 2 0.61 -5.12 31.75
C LYS A 2 0.94 -6.33 30.88
N PHE A 3 2.08 -6.95 31.13
CA PHE A 3 2.59 -8.08 30.36
C PHE A 3 3.00 -9.20 31.31
N ASP A 4 2.41 -10.39 31.17
CA ASP A 4 2.70 -11.57 31.97
C ASP A 4 3.04 -12.74 31.04
N LEU A 5 4.34 -12.96 30.85
CA LEU A 5 4.88 -13.97 29.94
C LEU A 5 5.41 -15.17 30.72
N ARG A 6 4.93 -16.36 30.40
CA ARG A 6 5.59 -17.64 30.71
C ARG A 6 6.29 -18.15 29.46
N CYS A 7 7.58 -18.38 29.59
CA CYS A 7 8.41 -18.87 28.49
C CYS A 7 9.38 -19.96 28.97
N LYS A 8 9.75 -20.84 28.04
CA LYS A 8 10.72 -21.91 28.25
C LYS A 8 11.96 -21.67 27.40
N PHE A 9 13.12 -21.76 28.03
CA PHE A 9 14.41 -21.78 27.36
C PHE A 9 14.84 -23.23 27.19
N ILE A 10 14.88 -23.71 25.94
CA ILE A 10 15.25 -25.09 25.64
C ILE A 10 16.76 -25.19 25.49
N LEU A 11 17.38 -26.04 26.29
CA LEU A 11 18.82 -26.19 26.36
C LEU A 11 19.33 -27.26 25.40
N SER A 12 20.59 -27.11 25.02
CA SER A 12 21.28 -28.06 24.13
C SER A 12 21.53 -29.43 24.75
N LYS A 13 21.56 -29.52 26.07
CA LYS A 13 21.72 -30.74 26.88
C LYS A 13 21.05 -30.51 28.24
N GLU A 14 20.70 -31.59 28.91
CA GLU A 14 20.24 -31.58 30.30
C GLU A 14 21.31 -30.99 31.23
N LEU A 15 20.86 -30.24 32.24
CA LEU A 15 21.74 -29.63 33.24
C LEU A 15 22.07 -30.67 34.32
N ALA A 16 23.33 -31.08 34.40
CA ALA A 16 23.80 -31.98 35.44
C ALA A 16 24.52 -31.21 36.57
N GLY A 17 24.01 -31.31 37.81
CA GLY A 17 24.72 -30.90 39.03
C GLY A 17 23.85 -30.21 40.09
N ASP A 18 24.16 -30.46 41.37
CA ASP A 18 23.37 -30.07 42.57
C ASP A 18 23.30 -28.55 42.86
N SER A 19 23.84 -27.69 41.99
CA SER A 19 23.92 -26.23 42.21
C SER A 19 23.18 -25.38 41.17
N ILE A 20 22.31 -25.99 40.37
CA ILE A 20 21.57 -25.30 39.31
C ILE A 20 20.64 -24.23 39.87
N ASP A 21 19.90 -24.55 40.93
CA ASP A 21 18.96 -23.63 41.57
C ASP A 21 19.66 -22.41 42.17
N THR A 22 20.82 -22.63 42.80
CA THR A 22 21.62 -21.52 43.35
C THR A 22 22.16 -20.63 42.24
N PHE A 23 22.58 -21.23 41.11
CA PHE A 23 23.03 -20.48 39.95
C PHE A 23 21.90 -19.65 39.33
N LEU A 24 20.71 -20.25 39.12
CA LEU A 24 19.57 -19.57 38.54
C LEU A 24 19.05 -18.48 39.46
N LYS A 25 18.99 -18.71 40.77
CA LYS A 25 18.66 -17.69 41.75
C LYS A 25 19.57 -16.47 41.64
N ASN A 26 20.90 -16.68 41.69
CA ASN A 26 21.86 -15.60 41.57
C ASN A 26 21.76 -14.85 40.24
N PHE A 27 21.56 -15.58 39.13
CA PHE A 27 21.35 -14.99 37.82
C PHE A 27 20.08 -14.15 37.76
N VAL A 28 18.97 -14.66 38.30
CA VAL A 28 17.67 -13.97 38.33
C VAL A 28 17.73 -12.70 39.18
N ASP A 29 18.36 -12.76 40.35
CA ASP A 29 18.54 -11.61 41.23
C ASP A 29 19.38 -10.52 40.53
N GLU A 30 20.49 -10.90 39.89
CA GLU A 30 21.32 -9.98 39.11
C GLU A 30 20.55 -9.41 37.91
N ALA A 31 19.83 -10.25 37.16
CA ALA A 31 19.11 -9.84 35.97
C ALA A 31 17.99 -8.84 36.27
N ASN A 32 17.24 -9.08 37.35
CA ASN A 32 16.18 -8.21 37.85
C ASN A 32 16.72 -6.84 38.30
N GLU A 33 17.96 -6.77 38.81
CA GLU A 33 18.58 -5.52 39.24
C GLU A 33 19.37 -4.80 38.12
N THR A 34 19.66 -5.48 37.01
CA THR A 34 20.53 -4.96 35.94
C THR A 34 19.86 -4.94 34.57
N ILE A 35 20.00 -6.02 33.79
CA ILE A 35 19.66 -6.07 32.35
C ILE A 35 18.18 -5.81 32.08
N LEU A 36 17.29 -6.14 33.03
CA LEU A 36 15.85 -5.96 32.90
C LEU A 36 15.36 -4.56 33.30
N LYS A 37 16.15 -3.82 34.10
CA LYS A 37 15.90 -2.40 34.42
C LYS A 37 16.54 -1.44 33.41
N LYS A 38 17.54 -1.90 32.66
CA LYS A 38 18.28 -1.06 31.72
C LYS A 38 17.36 -0.45 30.64
N GLY A 39 17.25 0.88 30.64
CA GLY A 39 16.41 1.63 29.69
C GLY A 39 14.92 1.68 30.03
N ALA A 40 14.51 1.17 31.19
CA ALA A 40 13.14 1.27 31.66
C ALA A 40 12.81 2.70 32.13
N VAL A 41 11.61 3.17 31.81
CA VAL A 41 11.02 4.39 32.39
C VAL A 41 10.07 3.92 33.49
N GLY A 42 10.51 3.96 34.74
CA GLY A 42 9.79 3.39 35.89
C GLY A 42 10.29 1.98 36.24
N GLU A 43 9.38 1.03 36.44
CA GLU A 43 9.73 -0.37 36.71
C GLU A 43 10.06 -1.11 35.40
N GLY A 44 11.15 -1.89 35.40
CA GLY A 44 11.54 -2.73 34.27
C GLY A 44 10.79 -4.06 34.23
N ALA A 45 11.23 -4.96 33.35
CA ALA A 45 10.77 -6.35 33.41
C ALA A 45 11.33 -7.05 34.66
N LYS A 46 10.61 -8.04 35.17
CA LYS A 46 11.01 -8.81 36.36
C LYS A 46 10.65 -10.28 36.20
N ILE A 47 11.64 -11.15 36.42
CA ILE A 47 11.42 -12.58 36.57
C ILE A 47 10.86 -12.81 37.98
N VAL A 48 9.66 -13.38 38.06
CA VAL A 48 8.94 -13.61 39.33
C VAL A 48 8.86 -15.08 39.72
N GLU A 49 8.91 -15.98 38.74
CA GLU A 49 8.95 -17.43 38.93
C GLU A 49 9.96 -18.02 37.96
N TRP A 50 10.67 -19.06 38.37
CA TRP A 50 11.52 -19.85 37.48
C TRP A 50 11.59 -21.29 37.98
N ASN A 51 11.76 -22.23 37.05
CA ASN A 51 11.97 -23.64 37.32
C ASN A 51 12.94 -24.22 36.29
N ALA A 52 13.76 -25.19 36.68
CA ALA A 52 14.61 -25.93 35.76
C ALA A 52 14.33 -27.42 35.88
N GLU A 53 13.97 -28.04 34.77
CA GLU A 53 13.65 -29.46 34.71
C GLU A 53 14.22 -30.06 33.42
N GLY A 54 15.06 -31.08 33.57
CA GLY A 54 15.76 -31.72 32.45
C GLY A 54 16.58 -30.72 31.63
N ASN A 55 16.22 -30.55 30.35
CA ASN A 55 16.83 -29.60 29.42
C ASN A 55 16.00 -28.31 29.25
N GLU A 56 15.07 -28.01 30.14
CA GLU A 56 14.22 -26.82 30.06
C GLU A 56 14.42 -25.91 31.27
N ILE A 57 14.45 -24.60 31.02
CA ILE A 57 14.31 -23.60 32.07
C ILE A 57 13.06 -22.79 31.78
N GLU A 58 12.04 -22.90 32.62
CA GLU A 58 10.82 -22.10 32.55
C GLU A 58 10.98 -20.84 33.39
N MET A 59 10.51 -19.69 32.87
CA MET A 59 10.49 -18.42 33.59
C MET A 59 9.17 -17.68 33.35
N ARG A 60 8.64 -17.09 34.42
CA ARG A 60 7.54 -16.11 34.37
C ARG A 60 8.10 -14.70 34.52
N ILE A 61 7.84 -13.86 33.52
CA ILE A 61 8.38 -12.52 33.38
C ILE A 61 7.20 -11.53 33.36
N LEU A 62 7.14 -10.67 34.36
CA LEU A 62 6.18 -9.58 34.46
C LEU A 62 6.80 -8.26 34.01
N SER A 63 6.03 -7.39 33.40
CA SER A 63 6.44 -6.01 33.17
C SER A 63 5.25 -5.05 33.08
N GLU A 64 5.46 -3.83 33.54
CA GLU A 64 4.54 -2.70 33.41
C GLU A 64 5.35 -1.50 32.93
N GLY A 65 5.34 -1.18 31.63
CA GLY A 65 6.14 -0.07 31.11
C GLY A 65 6.62 -0.24 29.67
N ASN A 66 7.73 0.44 29.35
CA ASN A 66 8.32 0.45 28.02
C ASN A 66 9.17 -0.78 27.70
N ILE A 67 9.68 -1.49 28.71
CA ILE A 67 10.35 -2.78 28.52
C ILE A 67 9.33 -3.90 28.69
N ARG A 68 8.93 -4.52 27.58
CA ARG A 68 7.89 -5.56 27.57
C ARG A 68 8.48 -6.92 27.96
N SER A 69 7.67 -7.82 28.50
CA SER A 69 8.15 -9.12 29.01
C SER A 69 8.86 -9.97 27.94
N HIS A 70 8.41 -9.93 26.68
CA HIS A 70 9.08 -10.63 25.58
C HIS A 70 10.43 -10.01 25.21
N GLU A 71 10.60 -8.68 25.24
CA GLU A 71 11.91 -8.05 25.13
C GLU A 71 12.83 -8.48 26.29
N GLY A 72 12.28 -8.57 27.49
CA GLY A 72 12.94 -9.13 28.67
C GLY A 72 13.44 -10.55 28.42
N ALA A 73 12.60 -11.43 27.84
CA ALA A 73 12.98 -12.79 27.48
C ALA A 73 14.14 -12.85 26.47
N VAL A 74 14.16 -11.97 25.45
CA VAL A 74 15.30 -11.87 24.52
C VAL A 74 16.59 -11.48 25.24
N ARG A 75 16.53 -10.51 26.15
CA ARG A 75 17.69 -10.08 26.96
C ARG A 75 18.19 -11.22 27.86
N ILE A 76 17.26 -11.92 28.51
CA ILE A 76 17.56 -13.08 29.35
C ILE A 76 18.22 -14.17 28.52
N ARG A 77 17.71 -14.52 27.34
CA ARG A 77 18.31 -15.53 26.46
C ARG A 77 19.79 -15.26 26.21
N LYS A 78 20.13 -14.01 25.87
CA LYS A 78 21.52 -13.62 25.60
C LYS A 78 22.40 -13.73 26.85
N ALA A 79 21.95 -13.21 27.98
CA ALA A 79 22.71 -13.21 29.23
C ALA A 79 22.83 -14.62 29.84
N LEU A 80 21.71 -15.34 29.95
CA LEU A 80 21.63 -16.70 30.45
C LEU A 80 22.44 -17.66 29.58
N GLY A 81 22.33 -17.54 28.25
CA GLY A 81 23.13 -18.34 27.32
C GLY A 81 24.64 -18.16 27.51
N ALA A 82 25.11 -16.92 27.73
CA ALA A 82 26.51 -16.66 28.02
C ALA A 82 26.95 -17.23 29.38
N ALA A 83 26.12 -17.08 30.41
CA ALA A 83 26.40 -17.60 31.75
C ALA A 83 26.44 -19.14 31.79
N LEU A 84 25.45 -19.80 31.17
CA LEU A 84 25.38 -21.25 31.02
C LEU A 84 26.55 -21.79 30.18
N GLY A 85 26.90 -21.13 29.09
CA GLY A 85 28.03 -21.50 28.24
C GLY A 85 29.36 -21.42 28.97
N LYS A 86 29.54 -20.43 29.85
CA LYS A 86 30.77 -20.26 30.65
C LYS A 86 30.87 -21.32 31.76
N LYS A 87 29.80 -21.55 32.53
CA LYS A 87 29.83 -22.41 33.73
C LYS A 87 29.58 -23.88 33.43
N TYR A 88 28.65 -24.19 32.53
CA TYR A 88 28.16 -25.55 32.28
C TYR A 88 28.44 -26.07 30.87
N LYS A 89 29.00 -25.22 29.97
CA LYS A 89 29.21 -25.57 28.55
C LYS A 89 27.91 -25.96 27.82
N VAL A 90 26.79 -25.40 28.26
CA VAL A 90 25.44 -25.61 27.69
C VAL A 90 24.98 -24.31 27.03
N GLY A 91 24.44 -24.41 25.82
CA GLY A 91 23.77 -23.31 25.13
C GLY A 91 22.24 -23.43 25.15
N ILE A 92 21.55 -22.32 24.89
CA ILE A 92 20.09 -22.25 24.65
C ILE A 92 19.86 -22.43 23.15
N ARG A 93 19.04 -23.41 22.77
CA ARG A 93 18.64 -23.68 21.38
C ARG A 93 17.47 -22.82 20.95
N GLU A 94 16.44 -22.74 21.78
CA GLU A 94 15.15 -22.14 21.42
C GLU A 94 14.52 -21.45 22.63
N ILE A 95 13.65 -20.48 22.36
CA ILE A 95 12.70 -19.93 23.33
C ILE A 95 11.29 -20.31 22.88
N VAL A 96 10.51 -20.93 23.75
CA VAL A 96 9.09 -21.23 23.51
C VAL A 96 8.24 -20.33 24.40
N MET A 97 7.26 -19.65 23.81
CA MET A 97 6.23 -18.93 24.54
C MET A 97 5.12 -19.91 24.94
N VAL A 98 4.99 -20.18 26.24
CA VAL A 98 3.98 -21.12 26.77
C VAL A 98 2.64 -20.39 26.91
N ASP A 99 2.65 -19.25 27.60
CA ASP A 99 1.45 -18.46 27.87
C ASP A 99 1.86 -17.00 27.99
N TYR A 100 1.16 -16.10 27.30
CA TYR A 100 1.41 -14.67 27.39
C TYR A 100 0.10 -13.93 27.51
N ASN A 101 -0.16 -13.37 28.70
CA ASN A 101 -1.31 -12.51 28.97
C ASN A 101 -0.89 -11.05 28.89
N ILE A 102 -1.60 -10.27 28.08
CA ILE A 102 -1.32 -8.86 27.84
C ILE A 102 -2.59 -8.07 28.12
N SER A 103 -2.51 -7.19 29.11
CA SER A 103 -3.60 -6.26 29.45
C SER A 103 -3.33 -4.92 28.76
N ILE A 104 -4.14 -4.62 27.77
CA ILE A 104 -4.08 -3.40 26.96
C ILE A 104 -5.17 -2.46 27.47
N ASP A 105 -4.76 -1.26 27.87
CA ASP A 105 -5.67 -0.16 28.16
C ASP A 105 -5.76 0.70 26.90
N ALA A 106 -6.91 0.68 26.24
CA ALA A 106 -7.15 1.37 24.98
C ALA A 106 -7.59 2.81 25.23
N GLU A 107 -7.15 3.74 24.37
CA GLU A 107 -7.55 5.14 24.47
C GLU A 107 -9.08 5.32 24.31
N GLN A 108 -9.67 4.50 23.44
CA GLN A 108 -11.09 4.46 23.12
C GLN A 108 -11.68 3.07 23.40
N GLU A 109 -12.98 3.02 23.62
CA GLU A 109 -13.71 1.79 23.92
C GLU A 109 -13.87 0.93 22.66
N ALA A 110 -13.83 -0.40 22.78
CA ALA A 110 -14.24 -1.23 21.66
C ALA A 110 -15.77 -1.25 21.56
N VAL A 111 -16.31 -0.73 20.46
CA VAL A 111 -17.77 -0.69 20.17
C VAL A 111 -18.30 -2.04 19.72
N ARG A 112 -17.46 -2.85 19.05
CA ARG A 112 -17.76 -4.21 18.58
C ARG A 112 -16.61 -5.17 18.84
N ASP A 113 -16.95 -6.43 19.02
CA ASP A 113 -15.98 -7.52 19.14
C ASP A 113 -15.19 -7.72 17.84
N PHE A 114 -13.95 -8.18 17.99
CA PHE A 114 -13.07 -8.55 16.88
C PHE A 114 -12.04 -9.59 17.32
N SER A 115 -11.42 -10.26 16.34
CA SER A 115 -10.36 -11.24 16.55
C SER A 115 -8.99 -10.72 16.13
N ILE A 116 -7.95 -11.25 16.77
CA ILE A 116 -6.55 -11.08 16.37
C ILE A 116 -5.98 -12.47 16.10
N PRO A 117 -5.34 -12.71 14.94
CA PRO A 117 -4.71 -13.99 14.67
C PRO A 117 -3.74 -14.40 15.79
N PHE A 118 -3.69 -15.70 16.07
CA PHE A 118 -2.79 -16.30 17.06
C PHE A 118 -3.11 -16.01 18.54
N ALA A 119 -4.13 -15.20 18.85
CA ALA A 119 -4.50 -14.84 20.22
C ALA A 119 -5.99 -15.06 20.52
N GLU A 120 -6.28 -15.38 21.78
CA GLU A 120 -7.61 -15.23 22.36
C GLU A 120 -7.76 -13.80 22.89
N LEU A 121 -8.93 -13.18 22.66
CA LEU A 121 -9.24 -11.84 23.13
C LEU A 121 -10.44 -11.86 24.07
N LYS A 122 -10.34 -11.10 25.16
CA LYS A 122 -11.49 -10.67 25.95
C LYS A 122 -11.50 -9.16 25.95
N ILE A 123 -12.63 -8.59 25.56
CA ILE A 123 -12.83 -7.15 25.40
C ILE A 123 -13.86 -6.73 26.45
N ASP A 124 -13.48 -5.81 27.33
CA ASP A 124 -14.38 -5.21 28.32
C ASP A 124 -14.20 -3.68 28.28
N GLY A 125 -14.98 -3.04 27.41
CA GLY A 125 -14.89 -1.62 27.14
C GLY A 125 -13.50 -1.18 26.65
N LYS A 126 -12.75 -0.49 27.50
CA LYS A 126 -11.38 -0.03 27.22
C LYS A 126 -10.29 -1.02 27.62
N GLU A 127 -10.64 -2.00 28.45
CA GLU A 127 -9.70 -3.01 28.93
C GLU A 127 -9.75 -4.24 28.02
N ILE A 128 -8.62 -4.54 27.38
CA ILE A 128 -8.50 -5.65 26.44
C ILE A 128 -7.45 -6.62 26.96
N GLN A 129 -7.87 -7.86 27.19
CA GLN A 129 -7.00 -8.95 27.59
C GLN A 129 -6.70 -9.82 26.36
N MET A 130 -5.45 -9.83 25.93
CA MET A 130 -4.95 -10.64 24.83
C MET A 130 -4.09 -11.78 25.36
N ARG A 131 -4.45 -13.02 25.03
CA ARG A 131 -3.76 -14.23 25.47
C ARG A 131 -3.19 -15.01 24.30
N ILE A 132 -1.88 -15.24 24.31
CA ILE A 132 -1.13 -16.00 23.29
C ILE A 132 -0.61 -17.29 23.95
N ARG A 133 -0.79 -18.45 23.29
CA ARG A 133 -0.34 -19.74 23.82
C ARG A 133 0.43 -20.54 22.79
N ASP A 134 1.40 -21.32 23.27
CA ASP A 134 2.14 -22.32 22.51
C ASP A 134 2.67 -21.77 21.18
N ARG A 135 3.59 -20.80 21.27
CA ARG A 135 4.23 -20.14 20.13
C ARG A 135 5.73 -20.25 20.15
N GLY A 136 6.31 -20.24 18.95
CA GLY A 136 7.75 -20.32 18.74
C GLY A 136 8.47 -19.01 19.03
N GLU A 137 9.77 -19.05 18.79
CA GLU A 137 10.70 -17.97 19.06
C GLU A 137 10.35 -16.67 18.30
N GLU A 138 9.74 -16.77 17.11
CA GLU A 138 9.38 -15.64 16.25
C GLU A 138 8.47 -14.63 16.96
N PHE A 139 7.61 -15.09 17.88
CA PHE A 139 6.74 -14.20 18.66
C PHE A 139 7.52 -13.32 19.63
N VAL A 140 8.68 -13.80 20.07
CA VAL A 140 9.54 -13.13 21.04
C VAL A 140 10.60 -12.29 20.31
N SER A 141 11.12 -12.76 19.18
CA SER A 141 12.30 -12.17 18.50
C SER A 141 11.97 -11.32 17.28
N GLU A 142 10.85 -11.55 16.57
CA GLU A 142 10.49 -10.86 15.31
C GLU A 142 9.43 -9.77 15.48
N ASN A 143 9.20 -9.32 16.73
CA ASN A 143 8.30 -8.23 17.08
C ASN A 143 6.82 -8.50 16.77
N TYR A 144 6.38 -9.77 16.74
CA TYR A 144 4.99 -10.11 16.40
C TYR A 144 4.01 -9.59 17.46
N VAL A 145 4.36 -9.71 18.74
CA VAL A 145 3.53 -9.25 19.85
C VAL A 145 3.23 -7.76 19.74
N ASP A 146 4.23 -6.94 19.41
CA ASP A 146 4.04 -5.50 19.25
C ASP A 146 3.16 -5.16 18.06
N ARG A 147 3.34 -5.88 16.94
CA ARG A 147 2.44 -5.74 15.78
C ARG A 147 1.00 -6.13 16.11
N MET A 148 0.80 -7.19 16.90
CA MET A 148 -0.53 -7.60 17.37
C MET A 148 -1.17 -6.54 18.27
N ILE A 149 -0.42 -5.95 19.21
CA ILE A 149 -0.90 -4.85 20.07
C ILE A 149 -1.28 -3.63 19.23
N ASN A 150 -0.48 -3.30 18.22
CA ASN A 150 -0.80 -2.20 17.32
C ASN A 150 -2.06 -2.50 16.49
N LEU A 151 -2.22 -3.73 16.01
CA LEU A 151 -3.41 -4.17 15.28
C LEU A 151 -4.68 -4.11 16.15
N VAL A 152 -4.59 -4.42 17.45
CA VAL A 152 -5.70 -4.20 18.41
C VAL A 152 -6.11 -2.73 18.42
N ARG A 153 -5.15 -1.81 18.59
CA ARG A 153 -5.41 -0.37 18.62
C ARG A 153 -5.99 0.13 17.30
N GLU A 154 -5.45 -0.34 16.19
CA GLU A 154 -5.93 -0.01 14.85
C GLU A 154 -7.39 -0.46 14.66
N LYS A 155 -7.71 -1.71 15.03
CA LYS A 155 -9.07 -2.25 14.93
C LYS A 155 -10.07 -1.49 15.78
N ILE A 156 -9.70 -1.03 16.98
CA ILE A 156 -10.55 -0.18 17.84
C ILE A 156 -10.76 1.18 17.18
N LYS A 157 -9.66 1.84 16.78
CA LYS A 157 -9.72 3.14 16.12
C LYS A 157 -10.63 3.07 14.90
N ALA A 158 -10.49 2.06 14.06
CA ALA A 158 -11.30 1.87 12.85
C ALA A 158 -12.82 1.84 13.12
N GLN A 159 -13.28 1.38 14.30
CA GLN A 159 -14.71 1.34 14.64
C GLN A 159 -15.32 2.74 14.79
N TYR A 160 -14.50 3.73 15.14
CA TYR A 160 -14.92 5.14 15.25
C TYR A 160 -14.75 5.93 13.95
N TYR A 161 -14.09 5.33 12.95
CA TYR A 161 -13.91 5.92 11.63
C TYR A 161 -14.97 5.45 10.63
N GLU A 162 -15.85 4.52 10.99
CA GLU A 162 -17.04 4.17 10.20
C GLU A 162 -18.00 5.37 10.18
N GLY A 163 -17.91 6.19 9.12
CA GLY A 163 -18.96 7.18 8.79
C GLY A 163 -18.53 8.64 8.65
N LYS A 164 -17.25 8.99 8.82
CA LYS A 164 -16.79 10.30 8.31
C LYS A 164 -16.57 10.16 6.80
N LYS A 165 -17.34 10.94 6.01
CA LYS A 165 -17.03 11.22 4.60
C LYS A 165 -15.52 11.41 4.45
N GLU A 166 -14.94 10.86 3.39
CA GLU A 166 -13.53 11.09 3.05
C GLU A 166 -13.16 12.54 3.36
N TYR A 167 -12.05 12.75 4.08
CA TYR A 167 -11.63 14.11 4.38
C TYR A 167 -11.50 14.83 3.05
N TRP A 168 -12.16 15.98 2.93
CA TRP A 168 -12.25 16.74 1.70
C TRP A 168 -12.33 18.23 2.05
N GLU A 169 -11.36 19.00 1.59
CA GLU A 169 -11.28 20.44 1.81
C GLU A 169 -10.97 21.16 0.51
N LEU A 170 -11.86 22.06 0.09
CA LEU A 170 -11.68 22.82 -1.15
C LEU A 170 -10.48 23.77 -1.04
N ILE A 171 -9.54 23.65 -1.96
CA ILE A 171 -8.37 24.53 -2.07
C ILE A 171 -8.63 25.65 -3.08
N TRP A 172 -9.21 25.30 -4.23
CA TRP A 172 -9.38 26.22 -5.37
C TRP A 172 -10.45 25.70 -6.32
N LYS A 173 -11.18 26.59 -7.00
CA LYS A 173 -12.18 26.24 -8.03
C LYS A 173 -12.04 27.19 -9.21
N SER A 174 -12.21 26.69 -10.44
CA SER A 174 -12.29 27.52 -11.64
C SER A 174 -13.60 28.33 -11.69
N GLU A 175 -13.69 29.27 -12.61
CA GLU A 175 -14.98 29.86 -12.97
C GLU A 175 -15.93 28.79 -13.53
N GLU A 176 -17.22 28.99 -13.33
CA GLU A 176 -18.25 28.13 -13.88
C GLU A 176 -18.37 28.37 -15.38
N LYS A 177 -18.56 27.29 -16.15
CA LYS A 177 -18.67 27.34 -17.60
C LYS A 177 -20.02 26.77 -18.04
N GLU A 178 -20.60 27.36 -19.07
CA GLU A 178 -21.82 26.82 -19.65
C GLU A 178 -21.52 25.48 -20.35
N PRO A 179 -22.27 24.40 -20.05
CA PRO A 179 -22.07 23.12 -20.69
C PRO A 179 -22.44 23.21 -22.18
N VAL A 180 -21.60 22.67 -23.05
CA VAL A 180 -21.92 22.61 -24.50
C VAL A 180 -22.84 21.44 -24.86
N TRP A 181 -22.98 20.49 -23.92
CA TRP A 181 -23.83 19.30 -24.01
C TRP A 181 -23.92 18.60 -22.63
N ASP A 182 -24.79 17.59 -22.52
CA ASP A 182 -25.15 16.90 -21.26
C ASP A 182 -25.16 15.37 -21.39
N LYS A 183 -24.52 14.81 -22.42
CA LYS A 183 -24.50 13.36 -22.67
C LYS A 183 -23.29 12.68 -22.04
N ASP A 184 -23.43 11.40 -21.72
CA ASP A 184 -22.32 10.56 -21.27
C ASP A 184 -21.35 10.27 -22.44
N PRO A 185 -20.07 10.70 -22.37
CA PRO A 185 -19.11 10.46 -23.43
C PRO A 185 -18.83 8.97 -23.66
N SER A 186 -18.89 8.13 -22.63
CA SER A 186 -18.68 6.69 -22.74
C SER A 186 -19.79 6.04 -23.57
N GLU A 187 -21.04 6.41 -23.36
CA GLU A 187 -22.17 5.90 -24.14
C GLU A 187 -22.14 6.40 -25.59
N GLU A 188 -21.85 7.68 -25.80
CA GLU A 188 -21.81 8.25 -27.15
C GLU A 188 -20.67 7.66 -27.99
N MET A 189 -19.50 7.46 -27.38
CA MET A 189 -18.40 6.75 -28.04
C MET A 189 -18.74 5.31 -28.39
N GLN A 190 -19.53 4.61 -27.57
CA GLN A 190 -20.03 3.27 -27.91
C GLN A 190 -21.00 3.30 -29.09
N LYS A 191 -21.95 4.26 -29.11
CA LYS A 191 -22.90 4.42 -30.24
C LYS A 191 -22.18 4.68 -31.56
N LEU A 192 -21.06 5.40 -31.52
CA LEU A 192 -20.18 5.65 -32.67
C LEU A 192 -19.21 4.50 -32.98
N GLY A 193 -19.22 3.44 -32.16
CA GLY A 193 -18.31 2.30 -32.26
C GLY A 193 -16.87 2.59 -31.85
N TRP A 194 -16.56 3.78 -31.34
CA TRP A 194 -15.21 4.18 -30.93
C TRP A 194 -14.71 3.40 -29.71
N LEU A 195 -15.64 3.00 -28.85
CA LEU A 195 -15.40 2.11 -27.71
C LEU A 195 -16.16 0.81 -27.89
N VAL A 196 -15.50 -0.30 -27.60
CA VAL A 196 -16.11 -1.64 -27.57
C VAL A 196 -15.80 -2.27 -26.22
N PRO A 197 -16.78 -2.86 -25.51
CA PRO A 197 -16.49 -3.58 -24.28
C PRO A 197 -15.46 -4.70 -24.51
N GLY A 198 -14.50 -4.82 -23.60
CA GLY A 198 -13.53 -5.90 -23.60
C GLY A 198 -14.19 -7.26 -23.36
N SER A 199 -13.45 -8.34 -23.65
CA SER A 199 -13.90 -9.71 -23.40
C SER A 199 -14.08 -10.03 -21.92
N THR A 200 -13.40 -9.30 -21.03
CA THR A 200 -13.52 -9.43 -19.57
C THR A 200 -14.15 -8.18 -18.95
N LYS A 201 -14.58 -8.29 -17.69
CA LYS A 201 -15.16 -7.17 -16.92
C LYS A 201 -14.19 -5.98 -16.87
N GLY A 202 -14.76 -4.77 -16.95
CA GLY A 202 -14.08 -3.51 -16.65
C GLY A 202 -13.01 -3.08 -17.65
N LYS A 203 -12.90 -3.75 -18.81
CA LYS A 203 -11.91 -3.43 -19.84
C LYS A 203 -12.59 -2.90 -21.10
N TRP A 204 -11.91 -2.04 -21.85
CA TRP A 204 -12.42 -1.41 -23.06
C TRP A 204 -11.41 -1.53 -24.20
N PHE A 205 -11.90 -1.75 -25.42
CA PHE A 205 -11.13 -1.64 -26.63
C PHE A 205 -11.37 -0.28 -27.28
N TYR A 206 -10.30 0.49 -27.45
CA TYR A 206 -10.30 1.83 -28.03
C TYR A 206 -10.01 1.76 -29.53
N ARG A 207 -11.02 2.01 -30.36
CA ARG A 207 -10.86 2.13 -31.82
C ARG A 207 -10.16 3.44 -32.19
N PRO A 208 -9.75 3.63 -33.47
CA PRO A 208 -8.84 4.73 -33.84
C PRO A 208 -9.23 6.12 -33.31
N PRO A 209 -10.49 6.58 -33.34
CA PRO A 209 -10.83 7.90 -32.81
C PRO A 209 -10.58 8.04 -31.30
N ALA A 210 -11.10 7.09 -30.49
CA ALA A 210 -10.90 7.12 -29.04
C ALA A 210 -9.43 6.95 -28.65
N ALA A 211 -8.70 6.08 -29.35
CA ALA A 211 -7.27 5.91 -29.17
C ALA A 211 -6.49 7.19 -29.50
N ALA A 212 -6.86 7.91 -30.57
CA ALA A 212 -6.21 9.18 -30.94
C ALA A 212 -6.46 10.27 -29.90
N ILE A 213 -7.66 10.37 -29.33
CA ILE A 213 -7.98 11.30 -28.24
C ILE A 213 -7.13 10.98 -27.01
N MET A 214 -7.08 9.70 -26.60
CA MET A 214 -6.26 9.26 -25.47
C MET A 214 -4.76 9.55 -25.70
N LYS A 215 -4.25 9.31 -26.90
CA LYS A 215 -2.86 9.63 -27.25
C LYS A 215 -2.58 11.13 -27.32
N ALA A 216 -3.56 11.94 -27.68
CA ALA A 216 -3.46 13.40 -27.57
C ALA A 216 -3.37 13.84 -26.10
N MET A 217 -4.15 13.24 -25.19
CA MET A 217 -4.04 13.49 -23.75
C MET A 217 -2.66 13.11 -23.22
N GLU A 218 -2.15 11.94 -23.61
CA GLU A 218 -0.80 11.50 -23.23
C GLU A 218 0.27 12.51 -23.69
N ARG A 219 0.19 12.96 -24.95
CA ARG A 219 1.11 13.96 -25.49
C ARG A 219 1.02 15.28 -24.75
N ILE A 220 -0.18 15.76 -24.45
CA ILE A 220 -0.37 17.01 -23.69
C ILE A 220 0.27 16.87 -22.31
N ALA A 221 0.00 15.80 -21.57
CA ALA A 221 0.59 15.59 -20.24
C ALA A 221 2.13 15.55 -20.31
N VAL A 222 2.70 14.83 -21.28
CA VAL A 222 4.16 14.72 -21.41
C VAL A 222 4.79 16.04 -21.85
N GLU A 223 4.27 16.69 -22.90
CA GLU A 223 4.85 17.90 -23.49
C GLU A 223 4.60 19.14 -22.62
N GLU A 224 3.45 19.22 -21.93
CA GLU A 224 3.02 20.41 -21.21
C GLU A 224 3.09 20.29 -19.68
N VAL A 225 3.35 19.11 -19.10
CA VAL A 225 3.53 18.96 -17.64
C VAL A 225 4.89 18.37 -17.31
N VAL A 226 5.18 17.19 -17.87
CA VAL A 226 6.32 16.37 -17.45
C VAL A 226 7.65 16.92 -17.95
N LYS A 227 7.83 17.06 -19.27
CA LYS A 227 9.11 17.50 -19.87
C LYS A 227 9.55 18.90 -19.45
N PRO A 228 8.66 19.91 -19.35
CA PRO A 228 9.05 21.26 -18.92
C PRO A 228 9.65 21.32 -17.51
N LEU A 229 9.33 20.34 -16.65
CA LEU A 229 9.86 20.24 -15.29
C LEU A 229 11.11 19.34 -15.19
N GLY A 230 11.62 18.82 -16.32
CA GLY A 230 12.87 18.07 -16.37
C GLY A 230 12.77 16.60 -15.97
N PHE A 231 11.56 16.03 -15.93
CA PHE A 231 11.37 14.61 -15.66
C PHE A 231 11.95 13.74 -16.79
N LEU A 232 12.59 12.64 -16.40
CA LEU A 232 13.22 11.68 -17.30
C LEU A 232 12.38 10.40 -17.42
N GLU A 233 12.25 9.90 -18.64
CA GLU A 233 11.43 8.72 -18.92
C GLU A 233 12.13 7.44 -18.43
N VAL A 234 11.38 6.59 -17.73
CA VAL A 234 11.76 5.25 -17.33
C VAL A 234 10.71 4.25 -17.82
N ILE A 235 11.07 2.97 -17.87
CA ILE A 235 10.17 1.88 -18.23
C ILE A 235 10.22 0.86 -17.11
N GLU A 236 9.06 0.48 -16.60
CA GLU A 236 8.92 -0.49 -15.52
C GLU A 236 8.27 -1.79 -16.00
N PRO A 237 8.44 -2.91 -15.27
CA PRO A 237 7.66 -4.11 -15.56
C PRO A 237 6.22 -3.97 -15.05
N MET A 238 5.27 -4.60 -15.74
CA MET A 238 3.87 -4.66 -15.31
C MET A 238 3.68 -5.45 -14.01
N HIS A 239 4.44 -6.52 -13.80
CA HIS A 239 4.27 -7.38 -12.63
C HIS A 239 4.87 -6.72 -11.39
N VAL A 240 4.10 -6.66 -10.31
CA VAL A 240 4.56 -6.17 -9.00
C VAL A 240 4.59 -7.33 -8.02
N SER A 241 5.73 -7.54 -7.36
CA SER A 241 5.89 -8.65 -6.42
C SER A 241 5.08 -8.44 -5.13
N LEU A 242 4.65 -9.53 -4.50
CA LEU A 242 4.01 -9.46 -3.17
C LEU A 242 4.93 -8.83 -2.11
N ASP A 243 6.25 -9.00 -2.22
CA ASP A 243 7.23 -8.34 -1.33
C ASP A 243 7.23 -6.82 -1.51
N THR A 244 7.18 -6.34 -2.75
CA THR A 244 7.06 -4.91 -3.07
C THR A 244 5.78 -4.35 -2.45
N TRP A 245 4.65 -5.05 -2.58
CA TRP A 245 3.38 -4.60 -1.99
C TRP A 245 3.31 -4.73 -0.47
N LEU A 246 3.98 -5.72 0.12
CA LEU A 246 4.15 -5.83 1.57
C LEU A 246 4.91 -4.62 2.11
N LYS A 247 6.05 -4.27 1.51
CA LYS A 247 6.87 -3.11 1.92
C LYS A 247 6.14 -1.77 1.82
N THR A 248 5.25 -1.65 0.84
CA THR A 248 4.53 -0.41 0.55
C THR A 248 3.19 -0.30 1.30
N GLY A 249 2.76 -1.38 1.96
CA GLY A 249 1.49 -1.48 2.70
C GLY A 249 0.28 -1.87 1.83
N HIS A 250 0.44 -2.03 0.51
CA HIS A 250 -0.70 -2.29 -0.39
C HIS A 250 -1.42 -3.60 -0.08
N LEU A 251 -0.71 -4.64 0.38
CA LEU A 251 -1.34 -5.89 0.79
C LEU A 251 -2.13 -5.78 2.09
N GLU A 252 -1.83 -4.79 2.92
CA GLU A 252 -2.53 -4.54 4.18
C GLU A 252 -3.85 -3.80 3.91
N GLY A 253 -3.85 -2.85 2.96
CA GLY A 253 -5.04 -2.06 2.63
C GLY A 253 -5.93 -2.65 1.56
N MET A 254 -5.38 -3.03 0.41
CA MET A 254 -6.15 -3.28 -0.82
C MET A 254 -6.02 -4.71 -1.39
N PRO A 255 -5.92 -5.78 -0.57
CA PRO A 255 -5.77 -7.14 -1.12
C PRO A 255 -6.98 -7.58 -1.97
N GLY A 256 -8.16 -7.01 -1.72
CA GLY A 256 -9.38 -7.30 -2.47
C GLY A 256 -9.49 -6.63 -3.85
N GLU A 257 -8.58 -5.70 -4.18
CA GLU A 257 -8.61 -4.93 -5.43
C GLU A 257 -7.54 -5.39 -6.44
N ILE A 258 -6.68 -6.33 -6.06
CA ILE A 258 -5.52 -6.72 -6.85
C ILE A 258 -5.88 -7.86 -7.82
N TYR A 259 -5.50 -7.70 -9.09
CA TYR A 259 -5.42 -8.81 -10.05
C TYR A 259 -4.13 -9.61 -9.84
N TYR A 260 -4.25 -10.80 -9.23
CA TYR A 260 -3.10 -11.67 -8.95
C TYR A 260 -2.63 -12.47 -10.16
N ILE A 261 -1.32 -12.65 -10.27
CA ILE A 261 -0.67 -13.38 -11.39
C ILE A 261 -0.10 -14.70 -10.87
N SER A 262 -0.45 -15.78 -11.55
CA SER A 262 0.06 -17.13 -11.28
C SER A 262 0.89 -17.63 -12.46
N GLU A 263 2.08 -18.15 -12.17
CA GLU A 263 2.95 -18.78 -13.17
C GLU A 263 2.55 -20.24 -13.41
N PRO A 264 2.79 -20.81 -14.60
CA PRO A 264 2.83 -22.26 -14.80
C PRO A 264 3.72 -22.96 -13.76
N LEU A 265 3.31 -24.12 -13.25
CA LEU A 265 4.19 -24.98 -12.45
C LEU A 265 5.44 -25.38 -13.23
N THR A 266 5.26 -25.71 -14.51
CA THR A 266 6.33 -26.13 -15.41
C THR A 266 5.98 -25.84 -16.87
N ARG A 267 7.00 -25.86 -17.73
CA ARG A 267 6.87 -25.87 -19.20
C ARG A 267 6.89 -27.28 -19.79
N ASP A 268 7.02 -28.33 -18.97
CA ASP A 268 6.99 -29.73 -19.42
C ASP A 268 5.61 -30.07 -20.00
N GLU A 269 5.58 -30.35 -21.30
CA GLU A 269 4.36 -30.67 -22.05
C GLU A 269 3.61 -31.86 -21.46
N ARG A 270 4.31 -32.83 -20.85
CA ARG A 270 3.67 -34.01 -20.23
C ARG A 270 2.77 -33.66 -19.05
N GLN A 271 3.08 -32.59 -18.32
CA GLN A 271 2.23 -32.11 -17.22
C GLN A 271 0.97 -31.41 -17.75
N TRP A 272 1.02 -30.88 -18.98
CA TRP A 272 -0.09 -30.19 -19.62
C TRP A 272 -0.96 -31.10 -20.51
N GLU A 273 -0.50 -32.32 -20.81
CA GLU A 273 -1.15 -33.25 -21.75
C GLU A 273 -2.63 -33.47 -21.41
N HIS A 274 -2.93 -33.77 -20.13
CA HIS A 274 -4.31 -34.00 -19.70
C HIS A 274 -5.19 -32.75 -19.87
N PHE A 275 -4.69 -31.57 -19.48
CA PHE A 275 -5.40 -30.30 -19.68
C PHE A 275 -5.69 -30.05 -21.17
N ILE A 276 -4.69 -30.24 -22.03
CA ILE A 276 -4.79 -30.00 -23.47
C ILE A 276 -5.82 -30.95 -24.11
N ASP A 277 -5.81 -32.22 -23.73
CA ASP A 277 -6.75 -33.22 -24.26
C ASP A 277 -8.19 -32.91 -23.84
N LEU A 278 -8.41 -32.52 -22.59
CA LEU A 278 -9.71 -32.04 -22.13
C LEU A 278 -10.20 -30.86 -22.97
N VAL A 279 -9.38 -29.81 -23.14
CA VAL A 279 -9.74 -28.64 -23.97
C VAL A 279 -10.06 -29.05 -25.41
N LYS A 280 -9.29 -29.98 -26.01
CA LYS A 280 -9.52 -30.44 -27.38
C LYS A 280 -10.84 -31.20 -27.53
N ILE A 281 -11.20 -32.03 -26.54
CA ILE A 281 -12.41 -32.86 -26.54
C ILE A 281 -13.64 -32.03 -26.22
N THR A 282 -13.61 -31.23 -25.15
CA THR A 282 -14.78 -30.50 -24.64
C THR A 282 -14.99 -29.16 -25.32
N LYS A 283 -13.92 -28.55 -25.86
CA LYS A 283 -13.90 -27.15 -26.33
C LYS A 283 -14.21 -26.13 -25.22
N GLU A 284 -13.97 -26.52 -23.97
CA GLU A 284 -14.16 -25.70 -22.78
C GLU A 284 -12.86 -25.60 -21.97
N VAL A 285 -12.78 -24.65 -21.04
CA VAL A 285 -11.61 -24.50 -20.14
C VAL A 285 -11.85 -25.32 -18.88
N PRO A 286 -11.08 -26.40 -18.62
CA PRO A 286 -11.21 -27.19 -17.40
C PRO A 286 -10.52 -26.47 -16.22
N GLU A 287 -11.24 -25.57 -15.56
CA GLU A 287 -10.68 -24.66 -14.54
C GLU A 287 -9.96 -25.37 -13.38
N GLU A 288 -10.52 -26.47 -12.88
CA GLU A 288 -9.90 -27.25 -11.80
C GLU A 288 -8.58 -27.89 -12.25
N GLU A 289 -8.47 -28.29 -13.51
CA GLU A 289 -7.23 -28.82 -14.07
C GLU A 289 -6.21 -27.71 -14.34
N LEU A 290 -6.67 -26.53 -14.76
CA LEU A 290 -5.81 -25.35 -14.88
C LEU A 290 -5.19 -24.97 -13.53
N LYS A 291 -5.99 -24.96 -12.45
CA LYS A 291 -5.52 -24.65 -11.09
C LYS A 291 -4.41 -25.58 -10.61
N LYS A 292 -4.48 -26.87 -10.94
CA LYS A 292 -3.43 -27.84 -10.61
C LYS A 292 -2.11 -27.57 -11.32
N ASN A 293 -2.14 -26.89 -12.46
CA ASN A 293 -0.98 -26.65 -13.31
C ASN A 293 -0.32 -25.27 -13.12
N ILE A 294 -0.83 -24.46 -12.19
CA ILE A 294 -0.30 -23.13 -11.86
C ILE A 294 0.20 -23.04 -10.41
N LYS A 295 1.21 -22.21 -10.17
CA LYS A 295 1.74 -21.91 -8.85
C LYS A 295 0.80 -20.95 -8.10
N PRO A 296 0.81 -20.95 -6.76
CA PRO A 296 0.27 -19.84 -5.98
C PRO A 296 0.87 -18.50 -6.44
N PRO A 297 0.09 -17.41 -6.43
CA PRO A 297 0.56 -16.12 -6.92
C PRO A 297 1.71 -15.57 -6.07
N LYS A 298 2.70 -14.99 -6.74
CA LYS A 298 3.84 -14.27 -6.12
C LYS A 298 3.95 -12.82 -6.58
N ALA A 299 3.04 -12.40 -7.45
CA ALA A 299 2.93 -11.06 -7.98
C ALA A 299 1.47 -10.78 -8.35
N GLY A 300 1.19 -9.53 -8.70
CA GLY A 300 -0.02 -9.16 -9.40
C GLY A 300 0.28 -8.12 -10.48
N VAL A 301 -0.77 -7.72 -11.18
CA VAL A 301 -0.71 -6.64 -12.17
C VAL A 301 -0.50 -5.30 -11.45
N CYS A 302 0.21 -4.38 -12.10
CA CYS A 302 0.44 -3.03 -11.63
C CYS A 302 -0.84 -2.38 -11.10
N TYR A 303 -0.82 -1.85 -9.86
CA TYR A 303 -1.99 -1.24 -9.20
C TYR A 303 -1.82 0.29 -9.01
N ALA A 304 -0.69 0.69 -8.44
CA ALA A 304 -0.33 2.09 -8.16
C ALA A 304 0.81 2.63 -9.05
N GLN A 305 1.42 1.80 -9.89
CA GLN A 305 2.52 2.11 -10.82
C GLN A 305 3.84 2.51 -10.15
N CYS A 306 3.86 3.52 -9.27
CA CYS A 306 5.08 3.92 -8.57
C CYS A 306 5.84 2.83 -7.75
N PRO A 307 5.25 1.72 -7.23
CA PRO A 307 6.01 0.76 -6.41
C PRO A 307 7.21 0.12 -7.12
N ASN A 308 7.11 -0.16 -8.43
CA ASN A 308 8.22 -0.76 -9.17
C ASN A 308 9.33 0.27 -9.45
N ILE A 309 8.97 1.54 -9.66
CA ILE A 309 9.94 2.65 -9.71
C ILE A 309 10.74 2.70 -8.40
N TYR A 310 10.09 2.73 -7.23
CA TYR A 310 10.81 2.77 -5.95
C TYR A 310 11.66 1.51 -5.71
N PHE A 311 11.16 0.33 -6.10
CA PHE A 311 11.92 -0.91 -6.03
C PHE A 311 13.24 -0.82 -6.82
N SER A 312 13.27 -0.14 -7.97
CA SER A 312 14.50 0.05 -8.76
C SER A 312 15.60 0.82 -8.01
N PHE A 313 15.22 1.64 -7.02
CA PHE A 313 16.14 2.37 -6.14
C PHE A 313 16.44 1.65 -4.82
N SER A 314 15.91 0.44 -4.60
CA SER A 314 16.01 -0.25 -3.31
C SER A 314 17.47 -0.43 -2.85
N GLY A 315 17.74 0.02 -1.62
CA GLY A 315 19.07 -0.06 -0.97
C GLY A 315 20.12 0.91 -1.53
N LYS A 316 19.75 1.84 -2.43
CA LYS A 316 20.69 2.80 -3.02
C LYS A 316 20.84 4.04 -2.13
N THR A 317 22.01 4.68 -2.25
CA THR A 317 22.28 6.02 -1.71
C THR A 317 22.41 7.00 -2.87
N ILE A 318 21.54 8.00 -2.93
CA ILE A 318 21.48 9.03 -3.97
C ILE A 318 22.44 10.18 -3.60
N SER A 319 23.32 10.56 -4.52
CA SER A 319 24.21 11.72 -4.34
C SER A 319 23.44 13.03 -4.36
N GLU A 320 23.91 14.04 -3.61
CA GLU A 320 23.26 15.36 -3.56
C GLU A 320 23.16 16.03 -4.93
N SER A 321 24.14 15.82 -5.82
CA SER A 321 24.13 16.34 -7.20
C SER A 321 23.09 15.70 -8.11
N SER A 322 22.43 14.63 -7.66
CA SER A 322 21.37 13.94 -8.39
C SER A 322 19.97 14.26 -7.85
N LEU A 323 19.87 15.10 -6.81
CA LEU A 323 18.60 15.51 -6.23
C LEU A 323 18.11 16.84 -6.85
N PRO A 324 16.79 16.97 -7.10
CA PRO A 324 15.79 15.92 -6.99
C PRO A 324 15.90 14.89 -8.14
N VAL A 325 15.60 13.63 -7.84
CA VAL A 325 15.36 12.61 -8.88
C VAL A 325 13.95 12.82 -9.40
N LEU A 326 13.81 13.04 -10.70
CA LEU A 326 12.55 13.30 -11.38
C LEU A 326 12.39 12.29 -12.52
N VAL A 327 11.52 11.30 -12.34
CA VAL A 327 11.27 10.26 -13.35
C VAL A 327 9.79 10.07 -13.65
N PHE A 328 9.45 9.56 -14.84
CA PHE A 328 8.07 9.21 -15.18
C PHE A 328 7.99 7.95 -16.05
N GLU A 329 6.85 7.26 -15.98
CA GLU A 329 6.55 6.00 -16.68
C GLU A 329 5.18 6.13 -17.35
N ARG A 330 4.98 5.53 -18.53
CA ARG A 330 3.72 5.66 -19.29
C ARG A 330 3.37 4.45 -20.18
N THR A 331 4.07 3.35 -20.01
CA THR A 331 4.02 2.18 -20.89
C THR A 331 3.22 1.03 -20.28
N VAL A 332 3.07 1.01 -18.96
CA VAL A 332 2.40 -0.05 -18.23
C VAL A 332 0.95 0.36 -17.88
N PRO A 333 -0.07 -0.40 -18.29
CA PRO A 333 -1.42 -0.20 -17.78
C PRO A 333 -1.49 -0.63 -16.31
N SER A 334 -2.39 0.01 -15.57
CA SER A 334 -2.69 -0.34 -14.19
C SER A 334 -4.04 -1.04 -14.11
N ASP A 335 -4.15 -2.03 -13.23
CA ASP A 335 -5.38 -2.78 -12.99
C ASP A 335 -5.87 -2.64 -11.54
N ARG A 336 -7.20 -2.49 -11.39
CA ARG A 336 -7.93 -2.47 -10.12
C ARG A 336 -9.21 -3.25 -10.26
N TYR A 337 -9.46 -4.21 -9.39
CA TYR A 337 -10.75 -4.89 -9.35
C TYR A 337 -11.79 -3.96 -8.72
N GLU A 338 -12.53 -3.25 -9.56
CA GLU A 338 -13.57 -2.32 -9.13
C GLU A 338 -14.86 -3.10 -8.84
N SER A 339 -15.35 -3.03 -7.59
CA SER A 339 -16.59 -3.70 -7.21
C SER A 339 -17.81 -3.13 -7.96
N GLY A 340 -18.79 -3.98 -8.28
CA GLY A 340 -19.99 -3.59 -9.02
C GLY A 340 -20.03 -4.05 -10.49
N GLY A 341 -20.94 -3.45 -11.25
CA GLY A 341 -21.20 -3.75 -12.65
C GLY A 341 -20.23 -3.09 -13.62
N ARG A 342 -20.51 -3.18 -14.93
CA ARG A 342 -19.74 -2.45 -15.94
C ARG A 342 -20.09 -0.95 -15.85
N HIS A 343 -19.07 -0.11 -15.75
CA HIS A 343 -19.16 1.35 -15.83
C HIS A 343 -18.59 1.82 -17.18
N GLY A 344 -18.75 3.11 -17.50
CA GLY A 344 -18.05 3.70 -18.64
C GLY A 344 -16.55 3.85 -18.37
N ILE A 345 -15.83 4.53 -19.26
CA ILE A 345 -14.37 4.69 -19.11
C ILE A 345 -13.97 5.59 -17.92
N GLU A 346 -14.93 6.22 -17.23
CA GLU A 346 -14.69 6.96 -15.99
C GLU A 346 -14.28 6.08 -14.80
N ARG A 347 -14.61 4.78 -14.85
CA ARG A 347 -14.25 3.78 -13.84
C ARG A 347 -14.04 2.41 -14.49
N VAL A 348 -12.79 2.01 -14.64
CA VAL A 348 -12.40 0.80 -15.35
C VAL A 348 -11.47 -0.06 -14.51
N ASP A 349 -11.44 -1.35 -14.83
CA ASP A 349 -10.54 -2.30 -14.18
C ASP A 349 -9.13 -2.25 -14.76
N GLU A 350 -8.96 -1.85 -16.03
CA GLU A 350 -7.66 -1.65 -16.68
C GLU A 350 -7.63 -0.21 -17.22
N PHE A 351 -6.68 0.61 -16.76
CA PHE A 351 -6.53 2.00 -17.15
C PHE A 351 -5.10 2.37 -17.51
N HIS A 352 -4.95 3.43 -18.30
CA HIS A 352 -3.69 3.93 -18.78
C HIS A 352 -3.32 5.21 -18.04
N ARG A 353 -2.11 5.23 -17.49
CA ARG A 353 -1.63 6.37 -16.71
C ARG A 353 -0.19 6.71 -17.03
N ILE A 354 0.11 8.00 -17.00
CA ILE A 354 1.48 8.48 -16.86
C ILE A 354 1.75 8.66 -15.38
N GLU A 355 2.62 7.83 -14.81
CA GLU A 355 3.02 7.92 -13.42
C GLU A 355 4.31 8.74 -13.29
N ILE A 356 4.21 9.85 -12.57
CA ILE A 356 5.32 10.77 -12.30
C ILE A 356 5.81 10.49 -10.89
N VAL A 357 7.10 10.22 -10.69
CA VAL A 357 7.71 9.97 -9.38
C VAL A 357 8.87 10.92 -9.13
N TYR A 358 8.95 11.43 -7.90
CA TYR A 358 10.01 12.32 -7.47
C TYR A 358 10.56 11.97 -6.09
N ILE A 359 11.88 12.09 -5.93
CA ILE A 359 12.61 11.86 -4.68
C ILE A 359 13.56 13.04 -4.46
N GLY A 360 13.47 13.70 -3.31
CA GLY A 360 14.21 14.94 -3.02
C GLY A 360 14.18 15.30 -1.55
N THR A 361 14.70 16.49 -1.21
CA THR A 361 14.47 17.06 0.12
C THR A 361 13.03 17.56 0.25
N LYS A 362 12.55 17.75 1.48
CA LYS A 362 11.21 18.29 1.76
C LYS A 362 10.95 19.59 0.97
N GLU A 363 11.90 20.51 1.00
CA GLU A 363 11.80 21.83 0.37
C GLU A 363 11.72 21.72 -1.15
N GLN A 364 12.58 20.87 -1.75
CA GLN A 364 12.56 20.61 -3.20
C GLN A 364 11.20 20.08 -3.66
N LEU A 365 10.60 19.16 -2.89
CA LEU A 365 9.32 18.56 -3.26
C LEU A 365 8.14 19.51 -3.07
N LEU A 366 8.18 20.39 -2.07
CA LEU A 366 7.17 21.44 -1.90
C LEU A 366 7.22 22.44 -3.05
N GLU A 367 8.40 22.86 -3.48
CA GLU A 367 8.56 23.73 -4.66
C GLU A 367 8.09 23.04 -5.95
N LEU A 368 8.44 21.76 -6.12
CA LEU A 368 8.01 20.97 -7.27
C LEU A 368 6.48 20.80 -7.33
N ARG A 369 5.81 20.63 -6.19
CA ARG A 369 4.34 20.55 -6.12
C ARG A 369 3.69 21.81 -6.67
N GLU A 370 4.16 22.99 -6.28
CA GLU A 370 3.60 24.25 -6.80
C GLU A 370 3.82 24.37 -8.32
N LYS A 371 5.01 23.98 -8.81
CA LYS A 371 5.28 23.94 -10.26
C LYS A 371 4.38 22.95 -11.01
N LEU A 372 4.14 21.76 -10.46
CA LEU A 372 3.21 20.79 -11.03
C LEU A 372 1.79 21.36 -11.09
N ILE A 373 1.31 22.00 -10.00
CA ILE A 373 0.00 22.67 -9.96
C ILE A 373 -0.10 23.73 -11.07
N GLU A 374 0.94 24.54 -11.27
CA GLU A 374 0.96 25.55 -12.33
C GLU A 374 0.89 24.93 -13.74
N ARG A 375 1.64 23.86 -14.00
CA ARG A 375 1.59 23.15 -15.29
C ARG A 375 0.23 22.50 -15.52
N TYR A 376 -0.36 21.87 -14.51
CA TYR A 376 -1.71 21.32 -14.63
C TYR A 376 -2.77 22.40 -14.83
N LYS A 377 -2.68 23.53 -14.09
CA LYS A 377 -3.54 24.70 -14.31
C LYS A 377 -3.45 25.20 -15.76
N HIS A 378 -2.24 25.27 -16.32
CA HIS A 378 -2.06 25.64 -17.71
C HIS A 378 -2.81 24.69 -18.66
N VAL A 379 -2.64 23.37 -18.49
CA VAL A 379 -3.32 22.37 -19.31
C VAL A 379 -4.85 22.49 -19.17
N PHE A 380 -5.36 22.50 -17.94
CA PHE A 380 -6.80 22.45 -17.69
C PHE A 380 -7.50 23.75 -18.07
N ASN A 381 -6.86 24.91 -17.87
CA ASN A 381 -7.48 26.20 -18.19
C ASN A 381 -7.32 26.59 -19.67
N ASN A 382 -6.14 26.34 -20.27
CA ASN A 382 -5.79 26.94 -21.56
C ASN A 382 -5.78 25.95 -22.72
N ILE A 383 -5.61 24.65 -22.45
CA ILE A 383 -5.56 23.61 -23.50
C ILE A 383 -6.88 22.87 -23.57
N LEU A 384 -7.34 22.34 -22.42
CA LEU A 384 -8.58 21.57 -22.32
C LEU A 384 -9.79 22.46 -22.01
N GLU A 385 -9.55 23.65 -21.45
CA GLU A 385 -10.56 24.64 -21.05
C GLU A 385 -11.66 24.08 -20.13
N LEU A 386 -11.31 23.24 -19.16
CA LEU A 386 -12.23 22.58 -18.24
C LEU A 386 -12.81 23.53 -17.19
N GLU A 387 -13.97 23.17 -16.66
CA GLU A 387 -14.44 23.56 -15.32
C GLU A 387 -14.01 22.47 -14.33
N TRP A 388 -13.19 22.86 -13.34
CA TRP A 388 -12.53 21.93 -12.42
C TRP A 388 -12.18 22.59 -11.08
N ARG A 389 -11.85 21.79 -10.07
CA ARG A 389 -11.46 22.24 -8.72
C ARG A 389 -10.33 21.40 -8.14
N MET A 390 -9.68 21.91 -7.09
CA MET A 390 -8.69 21.20 -6.29
C MET A 390 -9.19 21.03 -4.87
N ALA A 391 -8.98 19.87 -4.28
CA ALA A 391 -9.26 19.61 -2.88
C ALA A 391 -8.12 18.87 -2.21
N GLN A 392 -7.89 19.16 -0.93
CA GLN A 392 -7.08 18.30 -0.08
C GLN A 392 -7.93 17.13 0.36
N VAL A 393 -7.42 15.91 0.18
CA VAL A 393 -8.16 14.68 0.45
C VAL A 393 -7.42 13.76 1.42
N THR A 394 -8.10 12.71 1.88
CA THR A 394 -7.44 11.58 2.54
C THR A 394 -6.33 11.03 1.61
N PRO A 395 -5.07 10.92 2.06
CA PRO A 395 -3.99 10.56 1.15
C PRO A 395 -4.11 9.14 0.60
N PHE A 396 -3.89 8.97 -0.71
CA PHE A 396 -4.06 7.68 -1.39
C PHE A 396 -3.21 6.56 -0.75
N TYR A 397 -1.98 6.87 -0.34
CA TYR A 397 -1.05 5.89 0.25
C TYR A 397 -1.46 5.45 1.66
N MET A 398 -2.31 6.21 2.35
CA MET A 398 -2.91 5.81 3.63
C MET A 398 -4.06 4.85 3.37
N GLN A 399 -4.98 5.21 2.47
CA GLN A 399 -6.08 4.33 2.05
C GLN A 399 -5.56 3.00 1.54
N GLN A 400 -4.56 3.03 0.66
CA GLN A 400 -3.96 1.83 0.09
C GLN A 400 -3.20 0.98 1.11
N ALA A 401 -2.83 1.55 2.25
CA ALA A 401 -2.25 0.84 3.38
C ALA A 401 -3.26 0.45 4.47
N GLY A 402 -4.57 0.66 4.23
CA GLY A 402 -5.62 0.37 5.21
C GLY A 402 -5.67 1.34 6.39
N ILE A 403 -4.92 2.45 6.31
CA ILE A 403 -4.79 3.43 7.37
C ILE A 403 -5.93 4.45 7.24
N ALA A 404 -6.90 4.39 8.15
CA ALA A 404 -7.95 5.39 8.27
C ALA A 404 -7.43 6.66 8.97
N GLY A 405 -7.77 7.84 8.44
CA GLY A 405 -7.40 9.12 9.03
C GLY A 405 -7.20 10.24 8.02
N HIS A 406 -6.71 11.37 8.52
CA HIS A 406 -6.12 12.44 7.73
C HIS A 406 -4.65 12.57 8.12
N GLU A 407 -3.83 13.08 7.22
CA GLU A 407 -2.43 13.40 7.53
C GLU A 407 -2.39 14.75 8.26
N GLU A 408 -1.80 14.76 9.45
CA GLU A 408 -1.74 15.95 10.31
C GLU A 408 -0.64 16.92 9.83
N GLU A 409 0.39 16.40 9.16
CA GLU A 409 1.46 17.22 8.62
C GLU A 409 1.06 17.81 7.26
N LEU A 410 0.68 19.10 7.20
CA LEU A 410 0.25 19.82 5.97
C LEU A 410 1.19 19.68 4.75
N SER A 411 2.48 19.40 4.98
CA SER A 411 3.45 19.18 3.89
C SER A 411 3.39 17.78 3.27
N LYS A 412 2.66 16.84 3.88
CA LYS A 412 2.33 15.53 3.36
C LYS A 412 0.84 15.48 3.00
N GLY A 413 0.49 14.63 2.06
CA GLY A 413 -0.90 14.39 1.70
C GLY A 413 -1.11 14.30 0.20
N THR A 414 -2.38 14.35 -0.20
CA THR A 414 -2.79 14.30 -1.61
C THR A 414 -3.71 15.47 -1.91
N ILE A 415 -3.44 16.12 -3.05
CA ILE A 415 -4.32 17.10 -3.66
C ILE A 415 -4.98 16.41 -4.86
N ASP A 416 -6.29 16.29 -4.80
CA ASP A 416 -7.09 15.81 -5.91
C ASP A 416 -7.59 16.97 -6.76
N PHE A 417 -7.68 16.71 -8.05
CA PHE A 417 -8.22 17.60 -9.06
C PHE A 417 -9.49 16.95 -9.58
N GLU A 418 -10.58 17.69 -9.55
CA GLU A 418 -11.90 17.16 -9.85
C GLU A 418 -12.56 17.96 -10.97
N ALA A 419 -13.18 17.28 -11.92
CA ALA A 419 -13.90 17.89 -13.03
C ALA A 419 -15.40 17.69 -12.88
N TRP A 420 -16.16 18.74 -13.19
CA TRP A 420 -17.61 18.62 -13.27
C TRP A 420 -18.00 17.82 -14.52
N LEU A 421 -18.96 16.92 -14.35
CA LEU A 421 -19.50 16.09 -15.43
C LEU A 421 -20.97 16.47 -15.66
N PRO A 422 -21.31 17.26 -16.69
CA PRO A 422 -22.66 17.77 -16.92
C PRO A 422 -23.75 16.68 -16.95
N TYR A 423 -23.43 15.51 -17.52
CA TYR A 423 -24.36 14.38 -17.62
C TYR A 423 -24.74 13.75 -16.28
N ARG A 424 -24.00 14.03 -15.20
CA ARG A 424 -24.30 13.57 -13.83
C ARG A 424 -25.23 14.52 -13.07
N GLY A 425 -25.61 15.64 -13.68
CA GLY A 425 -26.48 16.65 -13.11
C GLY A 425 -25.74 17.93 -12.70
N ASP A 426 -26.39 18.72 -11.84
CA ASP A 426 -25.87 20.01 -11.40
C ASP A 426 -24.59 19.91 -10.55
N ARG A 427 -23.97 21.06 -10.30
CA ARG A 427 -22.67 21.18 -9.61
C ARG A 427 -22.69 20.77 -8.13
N SER A 428 -23.87 20.52 -7.55
CA SER A 428 -24.01 19.98 -6.19
C SER A 428 -23.79 18.46 -6.13
N LYS A 429 -23.82 17.78 -7.28
CA LYS A 429 -23.50 16.35 -7.41
C LYS A 429 -22.00 16.11 -7.33
N GLU A 430 -21.61 14.84 -7.27
CA GLU A 430 -20.20 14.43 -7.18
C GLU A 430 -19.44 14.76 -8.47
N TRP A 431 -18.27 15.36 -8.30
CA TRP A 431 -17.33 15.65 -9.39
C TRP A 431 -16.39 14.45 -9.55
N LEU A 432 -15.83 14.26 -10.74
CA LEU A 432 -14.91 13.18 -11.02
C LEU A 432 -13.49 13.61 -10.66
N GLU A 433 -12.84 12.96 -9.68
CA GLU A 433 -11.38 13.04 -9.52
C GLU A 433 -10.73 12.55 -10.82
N PHE A 434 -9.83 13.32 -11.42
CA PHE A 434 -9.22 12.97 -12.71
C PHE A 434 -7.71 13.19 -12.74
N GLN A 435 -7.14 13.71 -11.66
CA GLN A 435 -5.72 13.98 -11.50
C GLN A 435 -5.41 14.14 -10.01
N ASN A 436 -4.21 13.75 -9.59
CA ASN A 436 -3.71 13.97 -8.23
C ASN A 436 -2.25 14.43 -8.19
N ILE A 437 -1.84 15.00 -7.06
CA ILE A 437 -0.44 15.21 -6.68
C ILE A 437 -0.28 14.83 -5.21
N SER A 438 0.74 14.03 -4.90
CA SER A 438 0.96 13.56 -3.53
C SER A 438 2.40 13.74 -3.07
N ILE A 439 2.57 14.12 -1.81
CA ILE A 439 3.85 14.04 -1.09
C ILE A 439 3.66 13.05 0.05
N VAL A 440 4.45 11.99 0.05
CA VAL A 440 4.29 10.84 0.97
C VAL A 440 5.31 10.85 2.11
N GLY A 441 6.10 11.92 2.21
CA GLY A 441 7.22 12.01 3.14
C GLY A 441 8.27 10.93 2.87
N ASP A 442 8.74 10.29 3.93
CA ASP A 442 9.76 9.24 3.86
C ASP A 442 9.19 7.82 3.79
N LYS A 443 7.87 7.64 3.58
CA LYS A 443 7.21 6.32 3.55
C LYS A 443 7.93 5.35 2.59
N TYR A 444 8.04 5.72 1.33
CA TYR A 444 8.65 4.85 0.31
C TYR A 444 10.17 4.81 0.39
N THR A 445 10.83 5.94 0.71
CA THR A 445 12.29 5.94 0.89
C THR A 445 12.72 5.05 2.04
N ARG A 446 11.97 5.04 3.15
CA ARG A 446 12.18 4.13 4.29
C ARG A 446 11.88 2.68 3.92
N ALA A 447 10.73 2.41 3.29
CA ALA A 447 10.31 1.06 2.90
C ALA A 447 11.33 0.33 2.01
N PHE A 448 11.97 1.05 1.10
CA PHE A 448 12.99 0.51 0.19
C PHE A 448 14.42 0.83 0.60
N ASN A 449 14.66 1.38 1.79
CA ASN A 449 15.99 1.75 2.29
C ASN A 449 16.78 2.63 1.29
N ILE A 450 16.10 3.60 0.68
CA ILE A 450 16.66 4.62 -0.22
C ILE A 450 17.17 5.77 0.64
N LYS A 451 18.46 6.09 0.52
CA LYS A 451 19.12 7.11 1.36
C LYS A 451 19.64 8.27 0.54
N GLY A 452 19.68 9.45 1.12
CA GLY A 452 20.48 10.56 0.60
C GLY A 452 21.92 10.44 1.10
N GLN A 453 22.87 10.97 0.34
CA GLN A 453 24.28 10.99 0.77
C GLN A 453 24.47 11.81 2.06
N ARG A 454 23.72 12.91 2.20
CA ARG A 454 23.72 13.81 3.36
C ARG A 454 22.30 14.19 3.77
N SER A 455 21.42 14.39 2.79
CA SER A 455 20.07 14.90 3.02
C SER A 455 19.07 13.81 3.44
N GLN A 456 18.09 14.18 4.25
CA GLN A 456 16.91 13.34 4.51
C GLN A 456 16.01 13.37 3.27
N LEU A 457 15.65 12.18 2.78
CA LEU A 457 14.87 12.06 1.56
C LEU A 457 13.39 11.90 1.86
N TRP A 458 12.60 12.72 1.16
CA TRP A 458 11.18 12.53 0.96
C TRP A 458 10.91 12.08 -0.47
N SER A 459 9.67 11.66 -0.72
CA SER A 459 9.20 11.27 -2.04
C SER A 459 7.74 11.64 -2.25
N GLY A 460 7.32 11.56 -3.50
CA GLY A 460 5.92 11.63 -3.88
C GLY A 460 5.71 11.23 -5.33
N CYS A 461 4.46 11.28 -5.75
CA CYS A 461 4.07 10.95 -7.11
C CYS A 461 2.84 11.74 -7.57
N SER A 462 2.59 11.70 -8.87
CA SER A 462 1.41 12.28 -9.51
C SER A 462 1.00 11.39 -10.68
N GLY A 463 -0.24 10.90 -10.65
CA GLY A 463 -0.75 9.98 -11.66
C GLY A 463 -1.70 10.66 -12.64
N VAL A 464 -1.35 10.70 -13.92
CA VAL A 464 -2.20 11.24 -15.00
C VAL A 464 -3.04 10.11 -15.61
N GLY A 465 -4.26 9.92 -15.10
CA GLY A 465 -5.20 8.90 -15.62
C GLY A 465 -5.83 9.33 -16.93
N LEU A 466 -5.44 8.70 -18.04
CA LEU A 466 -5.80 9.14 -19.39
C LEU A 466 -7.30 8.97 -19.66
N GLU A 467 -7.92 7.88 -19.21
CA GLU A 467 -9.36 7.67 -19.35
C GLU A 467 -10.15 8.77 -18.66
N ARG A 468 -9.74 9.16 -17.45
CA ARG A 468 -10.42 10.23 -16.69
C ARG A 468 -10.21 11.60 -17.32
N TRP A 469 -9.04 11.88 -17.90
CA TRP A 469 -8.82 13.09 -18.71
C TRP A 469 -9.72 13.12 -19.95
N VAL A 470 -9.86 11.99 -20.65
CA VAL A 470 -10.77 11.86 -21.79
C VAL A 470 -12.21 12.11 -21.37
N VAL A 471 -12.66 11.50 -20.27
CA VAL A 471 -14.03 11.70 -19.76
C VAL A 471 -14.26 13.15 -19.39
N ALA A 472 -13.38 13.75 -18.57
CA ALA A 472 -13.53 15.15 -18.14
C ALA A 472 -13.59 16.12 -19.32
N PHE A 473 -12.75 15.89 -20.33
CA PHE A 473 -12.74 16.70 -21.55
C PHE A 473 -14.01 16.50 -22.37
N LEU A 474 -14.32 15.27 -22.76
CA LEU A 474 -15.44 15.01 -23.65
C LEU A 474 -16.77 15.34 -22.97
N SER A 475 -16.94 15.07 -21.67
CA SER A 475 -18.16 15.43 -20.93
C SER A 475 -18.44 16.93 -20.95
N GLN A 476 -17.42 17.78 -21.11
CA GLN A 476 -17.60 19.23 -21.15
C GLN A 476 -17.51 19.83 -22.57
N LYS A 477 -16.86 19.15 -23.52
CA LYS A 477 -16.57 19.69 -24.87
C LYS A 477 -17.29 18.98 -26.00
N GLY A 478 -17.96 17.86 -25.73
CA GLY A 478 -18.66 17.10 -26.75
C GLY A 478 -17.75 16.21 -27.58
N ILE A 479 -18.37 15.39 -28.43
CA ILE A 479 -17.71 14.44 -29.32
C ILE A 479 -17.34 15.06 -30.68
N ASP A 480 -17.91 16.22 -31.01
CA ASP A 480 -17.66 16.91 -32.28
C ASP A 480 -16.29 17.61 -32.27
N PRO A 481 -15.30 17.11 -33.04
CA PRO A 481 -13.95 17.66 -33.02
C PRO A 481 -13.91 19.12 -33.49
N GLU A 482 -14.87 19.58 -34.29
CA GLU A 482 -14.90 20.96 -34.76
C GLU A 482 -15.18 21.97 -33.64
N LYS A 483 -15.79 21.53 -32.54
CA LYS A 483 -16.12 22.37 -31.38
C LYS A 483 -15.05 22.34 -30.29
N TRP A 484 -13.99 21.56 -30.46
CA TRP A 484 -12.94 21.46 -29.45
C TRP A 484 -12.09 22.73 -29.36
N PRO A 485 -11.55 23.03 -28.17
CA PRO A 485 -10.66 24.18 -27.97
C PRO A 485 -9.48 24.19 -28.95
N PRO A 486 -9.07 25.36 -29.47
CA PRO A 486 -7.90 25.49 -30.32
C PRO A 486 -6.62 24.92 -29.69
N GLY A 487 -6.50 25.04 -28.36
CA GLY A 487 -5.39 24.47 -27.59
C GLY A 487 -5.30 22.95 -27.73
N PHE A 488 -6.42 22.23 -27.62
CA PHE A 488 -6.46 20.77 -27.82
C PHE A 488 -6.27 20.38 -29.29
N LYS A 489 -6.87 21.13 -30.24
CA LYS A 489 -6.75 20.87 -31.68
C LYS A 489 -5.30 20.88 -32.19
N LYS A 490 -4.39 21.61 -31.53
CA LYS A 490 -2.94 21.56 -31.81
C LYS A 490 -2.37 20.14 -31.69
N TYR A 491 -2.90 19.33 -30.78
CA TYR A 491 -2.44 17.96 -30.51
C TYR A 491 -3.20 16.92 -31.33
N LEU A 492 -4.45 17.21 -31.69
CA LEU A 492 -5.31 16.36 -32.49
C LEU A 492 -6.15 17.23 -33.46
N PRO A 493 -5.61 17.58 -34.64
CA PRO A 493 -6.30 18.46 -35.58
C PRO A 493 -7.46 17.78 -36.30
N GLN A 494 -7.37 16.46 -36.50
CA GLN A 494 -8.40 15.66 -37.16
C GLN A 494 -8.49 14.29 -36.50
N LEU A 495 -9.70 13.74 -36.39
CA LEU A 495 -9.89 12.37 -35.97
C LEU A 495 -9.56 11.38 -37.09
N PRO A 496 -8.86 10.27 -36.79
CA PRO A 496 -8.68 9.20 -37.76
C PRO A 496 -10.04 8.57 -38.09
N PRO A 497 -10.24 8.08 -39.33
CA PRO A 497 -11.49 7.44 -39.72
C PRO A 497 -11.71 6.13 -38.98
N MET A 498 -12.98 5.75 -38.86
CA MET A 498 -13.38 4.43 -38.41
C MET A 498 -13.32 3.43 -39.57
N PRO A 499 -12.99 2.15 -39.31
CA PRO A 499 -13.26 1.09 -40.27
C PRO A 499 -14.76 1.02 -40.56
N GLU A 500 -15.14 0.80 -41.82
CA GLU A 500 -16.53 0.57 -42.20
C GLU A 500 -16.95 -0.86 -41.85
N PHE A 501 -18.12 -1.01 -41.25
CA PHE A 501 -18.75 -2.30 -40.96
C PHE A 501 -20.09 -2.37 -41.70
N LEU A 502 -20.38 -3.51 -42.34
CA LEU A 502 -21.62 -3.76 -43.07
C LEU A 502 -22.75 -4.23 -42.16
#